data_AF-A0A3D0XX42-F1
#
_entry.id   AF-A0A3D0XX42-F1
#
_cell.length_a   1.000
_cell.length_b   1.000
_cell.length_c   1.000
_cell.angle_alpha   90.00
_cell.angle_beta   90.00
_cell.angle_gamma   90.00
#
_symmetry.space_group_name_H-M   'P 1'
#
loop_
_entity.id
_entity.type
_entity.pdbx_description
1 polymer ?
#
loop_
_entity_poly.entity_id
_entity_poly.type
_entity_poly.pdbx_seq_one_letter_code
_entity_poly.pdbx_strand_id
1 'polypeptide(L)'
;MVYIPISVLKPGNNKFRAEVSSDSLTDIVEKECLVSAKGYKVEKVVSTGNVDEDISEDILVLDDIIENSAKAKVKIYSSTLSQTVEGMENIFKMPTGCFEQISSSLYPNILALKYLEENKIVNEEIRNKALSYISSGYQKLLTYEV
;
A
#
# COMPACT_ATOMS: atom_id res chain seq x y z
N MET A 1 30.60 -21.95 3.56
CA MET A 1 29.52 -21.02 3.96
C MET A 1 30.15 -19.96 4.85
N VAL A 2 30.17 -18.71 4.40
CA VAL A 2 30.73 -17.59 5.17
C VAL A 2 29.56 -16.83 5.79
N TYR A 3 29.62 -16.58 7.10
CA TYR A 3 28.62 -15.81 7.82
C TYR A 3 29.19 -14.43 8.18
N ILE A 4 28.50 -13.37 7.75
CA ILE A 4 28.90 -11.99 8.03
C ILE A 4 27.77 -11.34 8.85
N PRO A 5 27.96 -11.09 10.15
CA PRO A 5 26.98 -10.38 10.95
C PRO A 5 26.94 -8.92 10.50
N ILE A 6 25.75 -8.42 10.22
CA ILE A 6 25.50 -7.03 9.82
C ILE A 6 24.58 -6.37 10.84
N SER A 7 24.84 -5.10 11.14
CA SER A 7 23.98 -4.27 12.00
C SER A 7 23.42 -3.12 11.17
N VAL A 8 22.13 -2.86 11.32
CA VAL A 8 21.50 -1.75 10.62
C VAL A 8 21.55 -0.50 11.49
N LEU A 9 22.13 0.57 10.93
CA LEU A 9 22.26 1.85 11.62
C LEU A 9 21.08 2.79 11.33
N LYS A 10 20.53 2.77 10.11
CA LYS A 10 19.45 3.67 9.69
C LYS A 10 18.44 2.96 8.77
N PRO A 11 17.14 3.31 8.85
CA PRO A 11 16.14 2.88 7.89
C PRO A 11 16.44 3.40 6.49
N GLY A 12 16.05 2.66 5.46
CA GLY A 12 16.26 3.06 4.08
C GLY A 12 16.39 1.88 3.13
N ASN A 13 16.50 2.20 1.84
CA ASN A 13 16.84 1.22 0.82
C ASN A 13 18.36 1.12 0.72
N ASN A 14 18.90 -0.04 1.08
CA ASN A 14 20.34 -0.29 1.07
C ASN A 14 20.65 -1.40 0.07
N LYS A 15 21.89 -1.44 -0.42
CA LYS A 15 22.38 -2.51 -1.29
C LYS A 15 23.49 -3.26 -0.59
N PHE A 16 23.38 -4.58 -0.53
CA PHE A 16 24.45 -5.47 -0.12
C PHE A 16 25.16 -5.99 -1.35
N ARG A 17 26.47 -5.72 -1.44
CA ARG A 17 27.34 -6.26 -2.47
C ARG A 17 28.34 -7.20 -1.81
N ALA A 18 28.40 -8.43 -2.29
CA ALA A 18 29.42 -9.41 -1.93
C ALA A 18 30.25 -9.70 -3.18
N GLU A 19 31.57 -9.74 -3.00
CA GLU A 19 32.53 -9.98 -4.08
C GLU A 19 33.48 -11.10 -3.65
N VAL A 20 33.70 -12.06 -4.54
CA VAL A 20 34.61 -13.18 -4.35
C VAL A 20 35.57 -13.20 -5.52
N SER A 21 36.86 -13.08 -5.24
CA SER A 21 37.91 -13.06 -6.25
C SER A 21 38.89 -14.23 -6.05
N SER A 22 39.33 -14.82 -7.15
CA SER A 22 40.49 -15.70 -7.26
C SER A 22 41.46 -15.12 -8.30
N ASP A 23 42.64 -15.73 -8.45
CA ASP A 23 43.72 -15.24 -9.32
C ASP A 23 43.31 -14.99 -10.80
N SER A 24 42.20 -15.57 -11.26
CA SER A 24 41.73 -15.46 -12.65
C SER A 24 40.26 -15.06 -12.81
N LEU A 25 39.46 -15.07 -11.74
CA LEU A 25 38.01 -14.89 -11.81
C LEU A 25 37.49 -14.06 -10.63
N THR A 26 36.45 -13.27 -10.87
CA THR A 26 35.73 -12.55 -9.83
C THR A 26 34.24 -12.72 -10.05
N ASP A 27 33.52 -13.05 -8.98
CA ASP A 27 32.05 -13.14 -8.95
C ASP A 27 31.49 -12.11 -7.97
N ILE A 28 30.40 -11.46 -8.36
CA ILE A 28 29.76 -10.37 -7.62
C ILE A 28 28.26 -10.62 -7.50
N VAL A 29 27.75 -10.54 -6.27
CA VAL A 29 26.33 -10.60 -5.98
C VAL A 29 25.88 -9.30 -5.34
N GLU A 30 24.89 -8.64 -5.93
CA GLU A 30 24.21 -7.47 -5.36
C GLU A 30 22.76 -7.83 -4.99
N LYS A 31 22.33 -7.44 -3.79
CA LYS A 31 20.95 -7.59 -3.30
C LYS A 31 20.47 -6.32 -2.64
N GLU A 32 19.21 -5.97 -2.91
CA GLU A 32 18.53 -4.89 -2.22
C GLU A 32 18.07 -5.34 -0.83
N CYS A 33 18.16 -4.43 0.14
CA CYS A 33 17.63 -4.61 1.48
C CYS A 33 16.88 -3.37 1.92
N LEU A 34 15.57 -3.53 2.02
CA LEU A 34 14.70 -2.54 2.61
C LEU A 34 14.75 -2.68 4.13
N VAL A 35 15.22 -1.63 4.80
CA VAL A 35 15.23 -1.56 6.26
C VAL A 35 14.13 -0.61 6.70
N SER A 36 13.18 -1.13 7.47
CA SER A 36 12.13 -0.37 8.13
C SER A 36 12.60 0.24 9.45
N ALA A 37 11.98 1.35 9.85
CA ALA A 37 12.19 1.92 11.18
C ALA A 37 11.69 0.95 12.28
N LYS A 38 12.32 1.03 13.46
CA LYS A 38 12.02 0.17 14.60
C LYS A 38 10.72 0.58 15.29
N GLY A 39 9.58 0.12 14.78
CA GLY A 39 8.27 0.38 15.39
C GLY A 39 7.11 0.03 14.47
N TYR A 40 5.90 0.45 14.85
CA TYR A 40 4.70 0.33 14.02
C TYR A 40 4.46 1.61 13.24
N LYS A 41 4.11 1.48 11.96
CA LYS A 41 3.71 2.61 11.13
C LYS A 41 2.37 3.14 11.60
N VAL A 42 2.31 4.42 11.96
CA VAL A 42 1.07 5.13 12.30
C VAL A 42 0.83 6.20 11.24
N GLU A 43 -0.36 6.20 10.65
CA GLU A 43 -0.81 7.22 9.69
C GLU A 43 -1.99 7.97 10.31
N LYS A 44 -1.92 9.31 10.31
CA LYS A 44 -2.97 10.17 10.86
C LYS A 44 -3.24 11.31 9.89
N VAL A 45 -4.52 11.61 9.67
CA VAL A 45 -4.95 12.83 8.98
C VAL A 45 -4.93 13.95 10.03
N VAL A 46 -4.11 14.96 9.78
CA VAL A 46 -3.92 16.10 10.69
C VAL A 46 -4.85 17.26 10.37
N SER A 47 -5.23 17.41 9.10
CA SER A 47 -6.13 18.46 8.62
C SER A 47 -6.88 18.01 7.36
N THR A 48 -8.08 18.55 7.19
CA THR A 48 -8.95 18.34 6.02
C THR A 48 -9.83 19.57 5.83
N GLY A 49 -10.02 20.00 4.57
CA GLY A 49 -10.80 21.20 4.27
C GLY A 49 -10.86 21.48 2.77
N ASN A 50 -11.66 22.48 2.40
CA ASN A 50 -11.66 23.03 1.05
C ASN A 50 -10.61 24.13 0.96
N VAL A 51 -9.95 24.25 -0.19
CA VAL A 51 -8.96 25.29 -0.46
C VAL A 51 -9.66 26.40 -1.23
N ASP A 52 -10.31 27.31 -0.49
CA ASP A 52 -11.03 28.45 -1.08
C ASP A 52 -10.14 29.72 -1.15
N GLU A 53 -9.12 29.80 -0.29
CA GLU A 53 -8.12 30.90 -0.22
C GLU A 53 -6.74 30.34 0.18
N ASP A 54 -5.75 31.23 0.39
CA ASP A 54 -4.43 30.84 0.90
C ASP A 54 -4.56 30.27 2.33
N ILE A 55 -4.17 29.01 2.51
CA ILE A 55 -4.24 28.30 3.79
C ILE A 55 -2.84 28.09 4.37
N SER A 56 -2.69 28.40 5.65
CA SER A 56 -1.50 28.07 6.45
C SER A 56 -1.93 27.33 7.70
N GLU A 57 -1.46 26.10 7.88
CA GLU A 57 -1.75 25.29 9.07
C GLU A 57 -0.48 24.68 9.67
N ASP A 58 -0.44 24.68 11.01
CA ASP A 58 0.62 24.04 11.77
C ASP A 58 0.34 22.53 11.91
N ILE A 59 1.26 21.72 11.39
CA ILE A 59 1.18 20.26 11.52
C ILE A 59 1.84 19.86 12.85
N LEU A 60 1.01 19.47 13.83
CA LEU A 60 1.50 18.92 15.09
C LEU A 60 2.07 17.51 14.86
N VAL A 61 3.37 17.40 15.03
CA VAL A 61 4.14 16.15 14.93
C VAL A 61 4.05 15.44 16.28
N LEU A 62 3.63 14.16 16.29
CA LEU A 62 3.42 13.35 17.51
C LEU A 62 4.71 13.21 18.36
N ASP A 63 4.54 13.10 19.68
CA ASP A 63 5.66 13.07 20.66
C ASP A 63 6.49 11.76 20.63
N ASP A 64 5.99 10.68 20.03
CA ASP A 64 6.62 9.35 20.00
C ASP A 64 7.14 8.94 18.60
N ILE A 65 7.87 9.83 17.94
CA ILE A 65 8.38 9.59 16.59
C ILE A 65 9.84 9.15 16.64
N ILE A 66 10.16 8.10 15.88
CA ILE A 66 11.53 7.66 15.66
C ILE A 66 12.23 8.69 14.78
N GLU A 67 13.46 9.05 15.16
CA GLU A 67 14.23 10.03 14.42
C GLU A 67 14.30 9.69 12.92
N ASN A 68 14.03 10.67 12.06
CA ASN A 68 13.98 10.54 10.60
C ASN A 68 12.89 9.57 10.05
N SER A 69 11.91 9.14 10.86
CA SER A 69 10.81 8.30 10.36
C SER A 69 9.56 9.09 9.95
N ALA A 70 9.40 10.33 10.43
CA ALA A 70 8.25 11.16 10.09
C ALA A 70 8.26 11.55 8.61
N LYS A 71 7.10 11.39 7.97
CA LYS A 71 6.84 11.86 6.60
C LYS A 71 5.45 12.49 6.59
N ALA A 72 5.37 13.73 6.09
CA ALA A 72 4.10 14.37 5.80
C ALA A 72 3.81 14.28 4.30
N LYS A 73 2.53 14.13 3.95
CA LYS A 73 2.06 14.22 2.57
C LYS A 73 0.85 15.13 2.55
N VAL A 74 0.86 16.09 1.63
CA VAL A 74 -0.30 16.92 1.33
C VAL A 74 -0.95 16.37 0.07
N LYS A 75 -2.27 16.24 0.09
CA LYS A 75 -3.04 15.73 -1.03
C LYS A 75 -4.18 16.69 -1.34
N ILE A 76 -4.18 17.20 -2.57
CA ILE A 76 -5.17 18.15 -3.06
C ILE A 76 -6.01 17.45 -4.12
N TYR A 77 -7.33 17.53 -3.96
CA TYR A 77 -8.29 17.00 -4.93
C TYR A 77 -8.92 18.16 -5.69
N SER A 78 -9.00 18.05 -7.02
CA SER A 78 -9.64 19.05 -7.88
C SER A 78 -11.17 19.04 -7.78
N SER A 79 -11.75 17.96 -7.26
CA SER A 79 -13.19 17.83 -7.03
C SER A 79 -13.48 16.80 -5.95
N THR A 80 -14.66 16.90 -5.33
CA THR A 80 -15.20 15.88 -4.41
C THR A 80 -15.32 14.51 -5.07
N LEU A 81 -15.58 14.48 -6.38
CA LEU A 81 -15.64 13.24 -7.14
C LEU A 81 -14.27 12.55 -7.22
N SER A 82 -13.18 13.29 -7.46
CA SER A 82 -11.83 12.74 -7.51
C SER A 82 -11.42 12.11 -6.17
N GLN A 83 -11.77 12.75 -5.05
CA GLN A 83 -11.56 12.20 -3.71
C GLN A 83 -12.36 10.90 -3.50
N THR A 84 -13.61 10.89 -3.95
CA THR A 84 -14.50 9.73 -3.82
C THR A 84 -14.00 8.55 -4.65
N VAL A 85 -13.59 8.77 -5.89
CA VAL A 85 -13.06 7.73 -6.78
C VAL A 85 -11.83 7.07 -6.16
N GLU A 86 -10.88 7.85 -5.65
CA GLU A 86 -9.71 7.28 -4.97
C GLU A 86 -10.07 6.55 -3.67
N GLY A 87 -11.01 7.09 -2.89
CA GLY A 87 -11.56 6.39 -1.73
C GLY A 87 -12.12 5.02 -2.10
N MET A 88 -12.81 4.93 -3.24
CA MET A 88 -13.36 3.69 -3.78
C MET A 88 -12.29 2.73 -4.27
N GLU A 89 -11.19 3.22 -4.86
CA GLU A 89 -10.04 2.37 -5.21
C GLU A 89 -9.48 1.62 -3.98
N ASN A 90 -9.49 2.27 -2.82
CA ASN A 90 -9.01 1.70 -1.56
C ASN A 90 -10.01 0.73 -0.91
N ILE A 91 -11.27 0.68 -1.37
CA ILE A 91 -12.24 -0.34 -0.95
C ILE A 91 -11.85 -1.71 -1.50
N PHE A 92 -11.27 -1.75 -2.71
CA PHE A 92 -10.93 -3.01 -3.38
C PHE A 92 -9.83 -3.76 -2.63
N LYS A 93 -10.19 -4.90 -2.04
CA LYS A 93 -9.27 -5.78 -1.31
C LYS A 93 -9.26 -7.18 -1.89
N MET A 94 -8.08 -7.77 -2.03
CA MET A 94 -7.96 -9.17 -2.44
C MET A 94 -8.63 -10.09 -1.41
N PRO A 95 -9.61 -10.93 -1.80
CA PRO A 95 -10.28 -11.82 -0.87
C PRO A 95 -9.37 -12.99 -0.44
N THR A 96 -9.22 -13.19 0.88
CA THR A 96 -8.37 -14.25 1.46
C THR A 96 -8.98 -14.80 2.74
N GLY A 97 -8.62 -16.03 3.10
CA GLY A 97 -8.97 -16.64 4.38
C GLY A 97 -10.19 -17.58 4.31
N CYS A 98 -10.93 -17.67 5.42
CA CYS A 98 -12.13 -18.50 5.54
C CYS A 98 -13.33 -17.93 4.75
N PHE A 99 -14.41 -18.71 4.63
CA PHE A 99 -15.65 -18.31 3.96
C PHE A 99 -16.14 -16.91 4.39
N GLU A 100 -16.24 -16.65 5.70
CA GLU A 100 -16.73 -15.38 6.25
C GLU A 100 -15.80 -14.21 5.91
N GLN A 101 -14.48 -14.45 5.87
CA GLN A 101 -13.50 -13.42 5.54
C GLN A 101 -13.50 -13.10 4.05
N ILE A 102 -13.63 -14.14 3.21
CA ILE A 102 -13.78 -13.98 1.76
C ILE A 102 -15.07 -13.25 1.45
N SER A 103 -16.22 -13.66 2.01
CA SER A 103 -17.50 -13.00 1.75
C SER A 103 -17.52 -11.55 2.24
N SER A 104 -16.94 -11.28 3.41
CA SER A 104 -16.84 -9.92 3.99
C SER A 104 -15.94 -8.98 3.17
N SER A 105 -14.95 -9.50 2.44
CA SER A 105 -14.09 -8.70 1.55
C SER A 105 -14.63 -8.63 0.12
N LEU A 106 -15.31 -9.68 -0.35
CA LEU A 106 -15.87 -9.77 -1.69
C LEU A 106 -17.08 -8.85 -1.88
N TYR A 107 -17.99 -8.79 -0.90
CA TYR A 107 -19.21 -7.98 -1.02
C TYR A 107 -18.91 -6.48 -1.23
N PRO A 108 -18.02 -5.83 -0.45
CA PRO A 108 -17.61 -4.44 -0.70
C PRO A 108 -17.01 -4.23 -2.09
N ASN A 109 -16.22 -5.17 -2.61
CA ASN A 109 -15.64 -5.07 -3.96
C ASN A 109 -16.74 -5.02 -5.04
N ILE A 110 -17.74 -5.88 -4.94
CA ILE A 110 -18.86 -5.92 -5.90
C ILE A 110 -19.66 -4.62 -5.83
N LEU A 111 -19.99 -4.17 -4.62
CA LEU A 111 -20.78 -2.95 -4.43
C LEU A 111 -20.05 -1.69 -4.94
N ALA A 112 -18.75 -1.59 -4.66
CA ALA A 112 -17.93 -0.48 -5.13
C ALA A 112 -17.84 -0.46 -6.66
N LEU A 113 -17.59 -1.62 -7.31
CA LEU A 113 -17.56 -1.70 -8.77
C LEU A 113 -18.90 -1.31 -9.38
N LYS A 114 -20.01 -1.83 -8.85
CA LYS A 114 -21.36 -1.49 -9.30
C LYS A 114 -21.63 0.01 -9.22
N TYR A 115 -21.29 0.64 -8.10
CA TYR A 115 -21.47 2.09 -7.93
C TYR A 115 -20.65 2.89 -8.97
N LEU A 116 -19.38 2.52 -9.19
CA LEU A 116 -18.52 3.21 -10.16
C LEU A 116 -19.05 3.06 -11.60
N GLU A 117 -19.57 1.89 -11.97
CA GLU A 117 -20.19 1.63 -13.27
C GLU A 117 -21.49 2.43 -13.46
N GLU A 118 -22.39 2.43 -12.46
CA GLU A 118 -23.66 3.17 -12.51
C GLU A 118 -23.46 4.69 -12.63
N ASN A 119 -22.42 5.23 -11.99
CA ASN A 119 -22.09 6.65 -12.05
C ASN A 119 -21.20 7.03 -13.25
N LYS A 120 -20.80 6.07 -14.10
CA LYS A 120 -19.92 6.28 -15.27
C LYS A 120 -18.56 6.91 -14.94
N ILE A 121 -18.04 6.60 -13.76
CA ILE A 121 -16.76 7.14 -13.23
C ILE A 121 -15.67 6.08 -13.13
N VAL A 122 -15.98 4.84 -13.52
CA VAL A 122 -15.02 3.74 -13.57
C VAL A 122 -14.00 3.97 -14.70
N ASN A 123 -12.72 3.75 -14.41
CA ASN A 123 -11.68 3.62 -15.43
C ASN A 123 -11.37 2.13 -15.68
N GLU A 124 -10.75 1.81 -16.82
CA GLU A 124 -10.47 0.42 -17.19
C GLU A 124 -9.50 -0.29 -16.23
N GLU A 125 -8.55 0.43 -15.64
CA GLU A 125 -7.58 -0.15 -14.70
C GLU A 125 -8.27 -0.65 -13.41
N ILE A 126 -9.10 0.20 -12.80
CA ILE A 126 -9.90 -0.13 -11.62
C ILE A 126 -10.86 -1.27 -11.94
N ARG A 127 -11.51 -1.22 -13.10
CA ARG A 127 -12.45 -2.25 -13.54
C ARG A 127 -11.78 -3.62 -13.61
N ASN A 128 -10.64 -3.70 -14.29
CA ASN A 128 -9.89 -4.94 -14.44
C ASN A 128 -9.40 -5.48 -13.09
N LYS A 129 -8.91 -4.60 -12.21
CA LYS A 129 -8.51 -4.97 -10.85
C LYS A 129 -9.67 -5.51 -10.03
N ALA A 130 -10.80 -4.80 -10.04
CA ALA A 130 -12.01 -5.20 -9.31
C ALA A 130 -12.54 -6.55 -9.79
N LEU A 131 -12.66 -6.75 -11.11
CA LEU A 131 -13.09 -8.01 -11.70
C LEU A 131 -12.14 -9.17 -11.38
N SER A 132 -10.82 -8.92 -11.36
CA SER A 132 -9.83 -9.92 -10.95
C SER A 132 -10.05 -10.37 -9.50
N TYR A 133 -10.27 -9.42 -8.58
CA TYR A 133 -10.53 -9.73 -7.17
C TYR A 133 -11.87 -10.43 -6.98
N ILE A 134 -12.91 -9.99 -7.70
CA ILE A 134 -14.24 -10.60 -7.64
C ILE A 134 -14.20 -12.04 -8.15
N SER A 135 -13.57 -12.27 -9.30
CA SER A 135 -13.40 -13.61 -9.88
C SER A 135 -12.64 -14.54 -8.94
N SER A 136 -11.52 -14.07 -8.38
CA SER A 136 -10.74 -14.87 -7.41
C SER A 136 -11.53 -15.18 -6.14
N GLY A 137 -12.25 -14.19 -5.59
CA GLY A 137 -13.10 -14.39 -4.41
C GLY A 137 -14.24 -15.37 -4.68
N TYR A 138 -14.92 -15.24 -5.82
CA TYR A 138 -15.99 -16.14 -6.24
C TYR A 138 -15.51 -17.58 -6.36
N GLN A 139 -14.39 -17.81 -7.06
CA GLN A 139 -13.78 -19.15 -7.16
C GLN A 139 -13.44 -19.75 -5.80
N LYS A 140 -12.96 -18.94 -4.85
CA LYS A 140 -12.70 -19.44 -3.49
C LYS A 140 -14.00 -19.77 -2.75
N LEU A 141 -15.05 -18.97 -2.86
CA LEU A 141 -16.33 -19.27 -2.23
C LEU A 141 -16.94 -20.60 -2.72
N LEU A 142 -16.80 -20.91 -4.00
CA LEU A 142 -17.24 -22.21 -4.55
C LEU A 142 -16.55 -23.41 -3.88
N THR A 143 -15.36 -23.24 -3.31
CA THR A 143 -14.69 -24.34 -2.57
C THR A 143 -15.34 -24.67 -1.23
N TYR A 144 -16.21 -23.79 -0.73
CA TYR A 144 -16.99 -23.97 0.49
C TYR A 144 -18.43 -24.43 0.22
N GLU A 145 -18.84 -24.51 -1.04
CA GLU A 145 -20.12 -25.07 -1.43
C GLU A 145 -20.00 -26.60 -1.40
N VAL A 146 -20.82 -27.26 -0.55
CA VAL A 146 -20.86 -28.72 -0.35
C VAL A 146 -22.12 -29.28 -0.97
#